data_AF-A0A6B3EH60-F1
#
_entry.id   AF-A0A6B3EH60-F1
#
_cell.length_a   1.000
_cell.length_b   1.000
_cell.length_c   1.000
_cell.angle_alpha   90.00
_cell.angle_beta   90.00
_cell.angle_gamma   90.00
#
_symmetry.space_group_name_H-M   'P 1'
#
loop_
_entity.id
_entity.type
_entity.pdbx_description
1 polymer ?
#
loop_
_entity_poly.entity_id
_entity_poly.type
_entity_poly.pdbx_seq_one_letter_code
_entity_poly.pdbx_strand_id
1 'polypeptide(L)'
;GHRVPLLANIGGPSDVAAAIEAGAEGVGLFRTEFLYLDDSERAPSVEQQTEVYRSVLEAFPDRRVVVRVLDAGADKPLAFLHPSEEPNPALGVRGLRALLDRPEVLRDQLTALARAADGLPVHLEVMAPMVADRADARAFAEACRAAGLHAKSGAMVEIPAAALR
;
A
#
# COMPACT_ATOMS: atom_id res chain seq x y z
N GLY A 1 22.95 -16.49 -18.28
CA GLY A 1 22.40 -15.14 -18.00
C GLY A 1 21.85 -15.10 -16.59
N HIS A 2 21.62 -13.90 -16.03
CA HIS A 2 20.97 -13.71 -14.74
C HIS A 2 19.52 -13.27 -14.97
N ARG A 3 18.55 -13.97 -14.37
CA ARG A 3 17.12 -13.65 -14.54
C ARG A 3 16.75 -12.48 -13.62
N VAL A 4 16.11 -11.47 -14.18
CA VAL A 4 15.54 -10.33 -13.45
C VAL A 4 14.06 -10.26 -13.77
N PRO A 5 13.16 -10.23 -12.77
CA PRO A 5 11.72 -10.14 -13.03
C PRO A 5 11.34 -8.75 -13.54
N LEU A 6 10.48 -8.69 -14.55
CA LEU A 6 9.88 -7.44 -15.04
C LEU A 6 8.46 -7.31 -14.50
N LEU A 7 8.27 -6.41 -13.54
CA LEU A 7 6.99 -6.22 -12.84
C LEU A 7 6.38 -4.86 -13.20
N ALA A 8 5.04 -4.79 -13.20
CA ALA A 8 4.32 -3.56 -13.47
C ALA A 8 4.16 -2.67 -12.22
N ASN A 9 4.07 -1.36 -12.46
CA ASN A 9 3.56 -0.41 -11.49
C ASN A 9 2.14 -0.01 -11.91
N ILE A 10 1.17 -0.16 -11.01
CA ILE A 10 -0.24 0.11 -11.30
C ILE A 10 -0.82 1.09 -10.27
N GLY A 11 -1.78 1.90 -10.71
CA GLY A 11 -2.55 2.85 -9.92
C GLY A 11 -3.96 2.40 -9.57
N GLY A 12 -4.42 1.26 -10.10
CA GLY A 12 -5.77 0.74 -9.89
C GLY A 12 -6.09 -0.43 -10.83
N PRO A 13 -7.30 -1.01 -10.73
CA PRO A 13 -7.75 -2.11 -11.59
C PRO A 13 -7.71 -1.79 -13.08
N SER A 14 -7.87 -0.52 -13.47
CA SER A 14 -7.84 -0.08 -14.87
C SER A 14 -6.51 -0.38 -15.58
N ASP A 15 -5.41 -0.46 -14.82
CA ASP A 15 -4.07 -0.63 -15.39
C ASP A 15 -3.70 -2.12 -15.58
N VAL A 16 -4.49 -3.04 -15.04
CA VAL A 16 -4.21 -4.48 -15.02
C VAL A 16 -4.15 -5.07 -16.42
N ALA A 17 -5.12 -4.71 -17.28
CA ALA A 17 -5.17 -5.23 -18.65
C ALA A 17 -3.93 -4.84 -19.46
N ALA A 18 -3.52 -3.57 -19.37
CA ALA A 18 -2.32 -3.07 -20.04
C ALA A 18 -1.04 -3.74 -19.50
N ALA A 19 -0.96 -3.98 -18.18
CA ALA A 19 0.17 -4.69 -17.57
C ALA A 19 0.30 -6.14 -18.07
N ILE A 20 -0.82 -6.85 -18.20
CA ILE A 20 -0.85 -8.22 -18.74
C ILE A 20 -0.47 -8.23 -20.22
N GLU A 21 -1.01 -7.32 -21.02
CA GLU A 21 -0.69 -7.19 -22.45
C GLU A 21 0.80 -6.89 -22.67
N ALA A 22 1.40 -6.08 -21.80
CA ALA A 22 2.83 -5.78 -21.80
C ALA A 22 3.72 -6.95 -21.31
N GLY A 23 3.13 -8.06 -20.88
CA GLY A 23 3.86 -9.25 -20.43
C GLY A 23 4.45 -9.14 -19.02
N ALA A 24 3.85 -8.34 -18.13
CA ALA A 24 4.31 -8.19 -16.76
C ALA A 24 4.31 -9.53 -16.01
N GLU A 25 5.41 -9.85 -15.31
CA GLU A 25 5.57 -11.08 -14.52
C GLU A 25 4.92 -10.98 -13.13
N GLY A 26 4.16 -9.91 -12.87
CA GLY A 26 3.52 -9.56 -11.62
C GLY A 26 3.47 -8.04 -11.44
N VAL A 27 3.15 -7.59 -10.22
CA VAL A 27 3.07 -6.18 -9.84
C VAL A 27 4.12 -5.86 -8.80
N GLY A 28 5.03 -4.95 -9.13
CA GLY A 28 6.12 -4.49 -8.26
C GLY A 28 5.70 -3.34 -7.35
N LEU A 29 4.65 -2.61 -7.75
CA LEU A 29 4.04 -1.53 -6.98
C LEU A 29 2.58 -1.37 -7.38
N PHE A 30 1.67 -1.67 -6.46
CA PHE A 30 0.28 -1.28 -6.52
C PHE A 30 0.06 -0.09 -5.59
N ARG A 31 -0.17 1.08 -6.19
CA ARG A 31 -0.54 2.34 -5.54
C ARG A 31 -2.02 2.34 -5.16
N THR A 32 -2.34 2.57 -3.90
CA THR A 32 -3.71 2.47 -3.40
C THR A 32 -4.42 3.82 -3.30
N GLU A 33 -3.77 4.93 -3.63
CA GLU A 33 -4.31 6.28 -3.39
C GLU A 33 -5.65 6.49 -4.11
N PHE A 34 -5.86 5.90 -5.29
CA PHE A 34 -7.10 6.05 -6.05
C PHE A 34 -8.35 5.68 -5.22
N LEU A 35 -8.27 4.64 -4.38
CA LEU A 35 -9.36 4.21 -3.50
C LEU A 35 -9.80 5.27 -2.48
N TYR A 36 -8.87 6.16 -2.12
CA TYR A 36 -9.07 7.17 -1.08
C TYR A 36 -9.37 8.55 -1.68
N LEU A 37 -9.21 8.72 -3.00
CA LEU A 37 -9.43 10.00 -3.66
C LEU A 37 -10.86 10.17 -4.20
N ASP A 38 -11.65 9.10 -4.23
CA ASP A 38 -13.06 9.14 -4.63
C ASP A 38 -13.96 9.84 -3.59
N ASP A 39 -13.64 9.73 -2.29
CA ASP A 39 -14.28 10.48 -1.19
C ASP A 39 -13.19 11.06 -0.27
N SER A 40 -12.96 12.38 -0.35
CA SER A 40 -11.96 13.07 0.47
C SER A 40 -12.36 13.22 1.94
N GLU A 41 -13.65 13.04 2.26
CA GLU A 41 -14.20 13.21 3.61
C GLU A 41 -14.16 11.91 4.40
N ARG A 42 -14.27 10.76 3.73
CA ARG A 42 -14.35 9.44 4.39
C ARG A 42 -13.44 8.42 3.73
N ALA A 43 -12.70 7.69 4.56
CA ALA A 43 -11.94 6.54 4.11
C ALA A 43 -12.88 5.44 3.56
N PRO A 44 -12.47 4.71 2.50
CA PRO A 44 -13.24 3.59 1.96
C PRO A 44 -13.35 2.47 3.00
N SER A 45 -14.50 1.79 3.03
CA SER A 45 -14.74 0.69 3.96
C SER A 45 -13.83 -0.50 3.66
N VAL A 46 -13.67 -1.39 4.64
CA VAL A 46 -12.91 -2.64 4.47
C VAL A 46 -13.47 -3.46 3.30
N GLU A 47 -14.79 -3.51 3.14
CA GLU A 47 -15.47 -4.25 2.08
C GLU A 47 -15.15 -3.67 0.69
N GLN A 48 -15.22 -2.34 0.53
CA GLN A 48 -14.88 -1.66 -0.73
C GLN A 48 -13.41 -1.90 -1.11
N GLN A 49 -12.52 -1.74 -0.14
CA GLN A 49 -11.11 -2.01 -0.32
C GLN A 49 -10.85 -3.48 -0.69
N THR A 50 -11.53 -4.42 -0.02
CA THR A 50 -11.37 -5.86 -0.26
C THR A 50 -11.74 -6.22 -1.70
N GLU A 51 -12.88 -5.74 -2.19
CA GLU A 51 -13.35 -6.01 -3.56
C GLU A 51 -12.32 -5.55 -4.59
N VAL A 52 -11.82 -4.32 -4.42
CA VAL A 52 -10.87 -3.73 -5.35
C VAL A 52 -9.51 -4.43 -5.30
N TYR A 53 -8.96 -4.66 -4.11
CA TYR A 53 -7.69 -5.39 -3.98
C TYR A 53 -7.82 -6.80 -4.56
N ARG A 54 -8.91 -7.51 -4.27
CA ARG A 54 -9.15 -8.86 -4.76
C ARG A 54 -9.16 -8.91 -6.29
N SER A 55 -9.80 -7.95 -6.95
CA SER A 55 -9.85 -7.88 -8.42
C SER A 55 -8.45 -7.80 -9.06
N VAL A 56 -7.51 -7.10 -8.41
CA VAL A 56 -6.12 -7.01 -8.87
C VAL A 56 -5.36 -8.30 -8.55
N LEU A 57 -5.54 -8.86 -7.35
CA LEU A 57 -4.85 -10.08 -6.94
C LEU A 57 -5.25 -11.30 -7.80
N GLU A 58 -6.52 -11.42 -8.16
CA GLU A 58 -7.04 -12.50 -9.02
C GLU A 58 -6.49 -12.44 -10.46
N ALA A 59 -6.12 -11.25 -10.94
CA ALA A 59 -5.54 -11.07 -12.27
C ALA A 59 -4.08 -11.54 -12.38
N PHE A 60 -3.42 -11.81 -11.25
CA PHE A 60 -2.01 -12.20 -11.17
C PHE A 60 -1.82 -13.50 -10.36
N PRO A 61 -2.46 -14.63 -10.76
CA PRO A 61 -2.36 -15.90 -10.04
C PRO A 61 -0.92 -16.41 -10.03
N ASP A 62 -0.47 -16.94 -8.88
CA ASP A 62 0.91 -17.44 -8.67
C ASP A 62 2.01 -16.39 -8.93
N ARG A 63 1.67 -15.10 -9.06
CA ARG A 63 2.62 -14.01 -9.28
C ARG A 63 2.74 -13.13 -8.04
N ARG A 64 3.85 -12.38 -8.01
CA ARG A 64 4.10 -11.38 -6.97
C ARG A 64 3.21 -10.16 -7.20
N VAL A 65 2.51 -9.71 -6.16
CA VAL A 65 1.82 -8.42 -6.14
C VAL A 65 2.23 -7.68 -4.88
N VAL A 66 2.90 -6.54 -5.03
CA VAL A 66 3.32 -5.71 -3.90
C VAL A 66 2.41 -4.51 -3.76
N VAL A 67 1.62 -4.47 -2.69
CA VAL A 67 0.72 -3.36 -2.38
C VAL A 67 1.41 -2.36 -1.47
N ARG A 68 1.46 -1.10 -1.89
CA ARG A 68 1.88 -0.01 -1.01
C ARG A 68 0.67 0.48 -0.24
N VAL A 69 0.72 0.42 1.09
CA VAL A 69 -0.33 1.04 1.91
C VAL A 69 -0.39 2.53 1.62
N LEU A 70 -1.52 3.17 1.93
CA LEU A 70 -1.82 4.53 1.52
C LEU A 70 -0.65 5.49 1.77
N ASP A 71 -0.09 6.04 0.69
CA ASP A 71 0.84 7.16 0.77
C ASP A 71 0.03 8.46 0.67
N ALA A 72 -0.57 8.84 1.80
CA ALA A 72 -1.25 10.12 1.91
C ALA A 72 -0.20 11.23 1.79
N GLY A 73 -0.11 11.80 0.59
CA GLY A 73 0.67 13.00 0.32
C GLY A 73 -0.06 14.23 0.83
N ALA A 74 0.69 15.24 1.20
CA ALA A 74 0.11 16.46 1.75
C ALA A 74 -0.39 17.45 0.67
N ASP A 75 -0.27 17.07 -0.61
CA ASP A 75 -0.85 17.71 -1.79
C ASP A 75 -2.30 17.27 -2.08
N LYS A 76 -2.80 16.24 -1.38
CA LYS A 76 -4.15 15.70 -1.55
C LYS A 76 -4.90 15.70 -0.22
N PRO A 77 -5.80 16.67 0.02
CA PRO A 77 -6.44 16.83 1.31
C PRO A 77 -7.42 15.68 1.57
N LEU A 78 -6.95 14.64 2.25
CA LEU A 78 -7.79 13.61 2.86
C LEU A 78 -8.18 14.11 4.24
N ALA A 79 -9.38 14.68 4.38
CA ALA A 79 -9.84 15.35 5.60
C ALA A 79 -9.85 14.38 6.81
N PHE A 80 -10.05 13.09 6.55
CA PHE A 80 -9.99 12.04 7.57
C PHE A 80 -8.57 11.72 8.08
N LEU A 81 -7.51 12.16 7.39
CA LEU A 81 -6.11 11.97 7.82
C LEU A 81 -5.47 13.23 8.39
N HIS A 82 -5.71 14.40 7.78
CA HIS A 82 -5.01 15.64 8.12
C HIS A 82 -5.98 16.76 8.53
N PRO A 83 -6.07 17.10 9.83
CA PRO A 83 -6.92 18.20 10.29
C PRO A 83 -6.25 19.59 10.23
N SER A 84 -4.96 19.73 9.87
CA SER A 84 -4.24 21.01 9.94
C SER A 84 -3.25 21.26 8.80
N GLU A 85 -3.13 22.51 8.36
CA GLU A 85 -2.10 22.97 7.41
C GLU A 85 -0.69 22.94 8.05
N GLU A 86 0.29 22.40 7.33
CA GLU A 86 1.71 22.37 7.75
C GLU A 86 2.56 23.30 6.88
N PRO A 87 3.59 23.99 7.45
CA PRO A 87 4.45 24.90 6.68
C PRO A 87 5.27 24.21 5.57
N ASN A 88 5.64 22.94 5.76
CA ASN A 88 6.29 22.13 4.74
C ASN A 88 5.65 20.73 4.66
N PRO A 89 4.65 20.58 3.78
CA PRO A 89 3.89 19.34 3.70
C PRO A 89 4.71 18.14 3.16
N ALA A 90 5.82 18.40 2.45
CA ALA A 90 6.71 17.34 1.96
C ALA A 90 7.56 16.70 3.07
N LEU A 91 7.84 17.44 4.15
CA LEU A 91 8.59 16.98 5.33
C LEU A 91 7.68 16.71 6.55
N GLY A 92 6.38 16.84 6.35
CA GLY A 92 5.36 16.81 7.37
C GLY A 92 4.89 15.42 7.78
N VAL A 93 3.71 15.36 8.40
CA VAL A 93 3.03 14.09 8.70
C VAL A 93 2.42 13.56 7.41
N ARG A 94 3.00 12.49 6.84
CA ARG A 94 2.55 11.88 5.58
C ARG A 94 2.95 10.41 5.51
N GLY A 95 2.43 9.68 4.52
CA GLY A 95 2.75 8.26 4.31
C GLY A 95 2.48 7.43 5.57
N LEU A 96 3.43 6.57 5.96
CA LEU A 96 3.26 5.73 7.15
C LEU A 96 3.02 6.53 8.44
N ARG A 97 3.62 7.72 8.61
CA ARG A 97 3.44 8.51 9.84
C ARG A 97 1.99 8.94 10.02
N ALA A 98 1.34 9.41 8.96
CA ALA A 98 -0.08 9.75 8.97
C ALA A 98 -0.95 8.53 9.32
N LEU A 99 -0.57 7.35 8.82
CA LEU A 99 -1.26 6.09 9.10
C LEU A 99 -1.03 5.56 10.53
N LEU A 100 0.10 5.88 11.16
CA LEU A 100 0.35 5.57 12.56
C LEU A 100 -0.39 6.52 13.51
N ASP A 101 -0.59 7.77 13.10
CA ASP A 101 -1.43 8.74 13.82
C ASP A 101 -2.93 8.44 13.67
N ARG A 102 -3.33 7.79 12.58
CA ARG A 102 -4.70 7.32 12.27
C ARG A 102 -4.74 5.80 12.11
N PRO A 103 -4.49 5.04 13.18
CA PRO A 103 -4.31 3.59 13.12
C PRO A 103 -5.54 2.84 12.60
N GLU A 104 -6.74 3.42 12.68
CA GLU A 104 -7.97 2.87 12.11
C GLU A 104 -7.89 2.70 10.59
N VAL A 105 -7.32 3.69 9.87
CA VAL A 105 -7.18 3.65 8.41
C VAL A 105 -6.20 2.56 8.00
N LEU A 106 -5.06 2.47 8.69
CA LEU A 106 -4.07 1.43 8.45
C LEU A 106 -4.64 0.03 8.74
N ARG A 107 -5.31 -0.12 9.89
CA ARG A 107 -5.93 -1.39 10.30
C ARG A 107 -6.96 -1.86 9.29
N ASP A 108 -7.84 -0.97 8.83
CA ASP A 108 -8.88 -1.31 7.86
C ASP A 108 -8.27 -1.69 6.51
N GLN A 109 -7.25 -0.97 6.04
CA GLN A 109 -6.53 -1.32 4.82
C GLN A 109 -5.84 -2.69 4.90
N LEU A 110 -5.13 -2.97 5.99
CA LEU A 110 -4.45 -4.25 6.17
C LEU A 110 -5.45 -5.41 6.32
N THR A 111 -6.59 -5.17 6.99
CA THR A 111 -7.68 -6.14 7.11
C THR A 111 -8.27 -6.45 5.73
N ALA A 112 -8.50 -5.42 4.91
CA ALA A 112 -9.00 -5.59 3.55
C ALA A 112 -8.03 -6.40 2.67
N LEU A 113 -6.72 -6.14 2.79
CA LEU A 113 -5.70 -6.91 2.07
C LEU A 113 -5.65 -8.38 2.52
N ALA A 114 -5.80 -8.63 3.82
CA ALA A 114 -5.87 -10.00 4.35
C ALA A 114 -7.09 -10.75 3.79
N ARG A 115 -8.27 -10.11 3.79
CA ARG A 115 -9.51 -10.67 3.21
C ARG A 115 -9.41 -10.86 1.70
N ALA A 116 -8.77 -9.92 0.99
CA ALA A 116 -8.64 -9.97 -0.46
C ALA A 116 -7.75 -11.13 -0.91
N ALA A 117 -6.67 -11.41 -0.18
CA ALA A 117 -5.75 -12.50 -0.48
C ALA A 117 -6.24 -13.88 -0.02
N ASP A 118 -7.25 -13.94 0.86
CA ASP A 118 -7.73 -15.22 1.39
C ASP A 118 -8.23 -16.15 0.28
N GLY A 119 -7.71 -17.37 0.29
CA GLY A 119 -7.97 -18.41 -0.70
C GLY A 119 -7.33 -18.20 -2.08
N LEU A 120 -6.52 -17.16 -2.30
CA LEU A 120 -5.87 -16.90 -3.58
C LEU A 120 -4.44 -17.47 -3.62
N PRO A 121 -3.97 -17.97 -4.78
CA PRO A 121 -2.60 -18.47 -4.94
C PRO A 121 -1.57 -17.34 -5.16
N VAL A 122 -1.98 -16.07 -5.11
CA VAL A 122 -1.12 -14.91 -5.33
C VAL A 122 -0.03 -14.80 -4.25
N HIS A 123 1.16 -14.34 -4.64
CA HIS A 123 2.21 -13.98 -3.70
C HIS A 123 2.05 -12.51 -3.29
N LEU A 124 1.16 -12.25 -2.33
CA LEU A 124 0.96 -10.91 -1.78
C LEU A 124 2.16 -10.48 -0.92
N GLU A 125 2.66 -9.27 -1.18
CA GLU A 125 3.55 -8.52 -0.29
C GLU A 125 2.93 -7.15 -0.01
N VAL A 126 3.21 -6.59 1.16
CA VAL A 126 2.80 -5.22 1.50
C VAL A 126 4.01 -4.38 1.85
N MET A 127 4.00 -3.12 1.47
CA MET A 127 5.08 -2.18 1.78
C MET A 127 4.53 -0.88 2.39
N ALA A 128 5.24 -0.34 3.37
CA ALA A 128 4.98 0.99 3.90
C ALA A 128 5.77 2.07 3.15
N PRO A 129 5.13 3.19 2.77
CA PRO A 129 5.81 4.39 2.31
C PRO A 129 6.43 5.17 3.47
N MET A 130 7.40 6.03 3.19
CA MET A 130 7.95 7.02 4.13
C MET A 130 8.47 6.43 5.45
N VAL A 131 9.01 5.22 5.42
CA VAL A 131 9.68 4.60 6.58
C VAL A 131 11.01 5.33 6.82
N ALA A 132 11.17 5.95 7.99
CA ALA A 132 12.36 6.73 8.30
C ALA A 132 13.39 5.92 9.11
N ASP A 133 12.94 5.04 9.99
CA ASP A 133 13.80 4.30 10.90
C ASP A 133 13.27 2.90 11.25
N ARG A 134 13.97 2.23 12.18
CA ARG A 134 13.62 0.90 12.65
C ARG A 134 12.32 0.86 13.46
N ALA A 135 11.96 1.94 14.14
CA ALA A 135 10.73 2.01 14.91
C ALA A 135 9.52 2.01 13.97
N ASP A 136 9.57 2.81 12.89
CA ASP A 136 8.57 2.81 11.82
C ASP A 136 8.39 1.42 11.21
N ALA A 137 9.49 0.79 10.79
CA ALA A 137 9.46 -0.55 10.20
C ALA A 137 8.87 -1.59 11.17
N ARG A 138 9.20 -1.49 12.46
CA ARG A 138 8.67 -2.38 13.49
C ARG A 138 7.16 -2.16 13.69
N ALA A 139 6.72 -0.91 13.80
CA ALA A 139 5.32 -0.55 13.98
C ALA A 139 4.46 -1.07 12.81
N PHE A 140 4.92 -0.89 11.57
CA PHE A 140 4.21 -1.40 10.40
C PHE A 140 4.13 -2.94 10.39
N ALA A 141 5.22 -3.63 10.72
CA ALA A 141 5.21 -5.09 10.79
C ALA A 141 4.31 -5.62 11.92
N GLU A 142 4.23 -4.91 13.05
CA GLU A 142 3.30 -5.21 14.15
C GLU A 142 1.85 -5.00 13.71
N ALA A 143 1.54 -3.91 13.01
CA ALA A 143 0.21 -3.66 12.45
C ALA A 143 -0.24 -4.75 11.46
N CYS A 144 0.65 -5.21 10.57
CA CYS A 144 0.36 -6.32 9.66
C CYS A 144 -0.02 -7.60 10.42
N ARG A 145 0.74 -7.95 11.46
CA ARG A 145 0.45 -9.13 12.30
C ARG A 145 -0.86 -8.98 13.05
N ALA A 146 -1.13 -7.80 13.62
CA ALA A 146 -2.36 -7.52 14.35
C ALA A 146 -3.62 -7.61 13.46
N ALA A 147 -3.49 -7.26 12.18
CA ALA A 147 -4.56 -7.40 11.19
C ALA A 147 -4.76 -8.84 10.68
N GLY A 148 -3.95 -9.82 11.13
CA GLY A 148 -3.99 -11.19 10.61
C GLY A 148 -3.46 -11.33 9.18
N LEU A 149 -2.69 -10.35 8.70
CA LEU A 149 -2.14 -10.39 7.35
C LEU A 149 -0.90 -11.28 7.30
N HIS A 150 -1.03 -12.46 6.71
CA HIS A 150 0.05 -13.42 6.50
C HIS A 150 0.86 -13.15 5.21
N ALA A 151 1.13 -11.87 4.92
CA ALA A 151 1.95 -11.44 3.79
C ALA A 151 3.33 -10.98 4.27
N LYS A 152 4.32 -10.98 3.37
CA LYS A 152 5.61 -10.35 3.67
C LYS A 152 5.42 -8.84 3.77
N SER A 153 5.84 -8.26 4.88
CA SER A 153 5.88 -6.80 5.06
C SER A 153 7.26 -6.23 4.71
N GLY A 154 7.26 -5.09 4.04
CA GLY A 154 8.46 -4.37 3.62
C GLY A 154 8.34 -2.85 3.77
N ALA A 155 9.38 -2.16 3.35
CA ALA A 155 9.46 -0.70 3.35
C ALA A 155 9.87 -0.21 1.96
N MET A 156 9.26 0.87 1.51
CA MET A 156 9.76 1.63 0.37
C MET A 156 10.93 2.49 0.84
N VAL A 157 12.12 2.28 0.26
CA VAL A 157 13.32 3.06 0.60
C VAL A 157 13.30 4.36 -0.20
N GLU A 158 12.70 5.39 0.40
CA GLU A 158 12.53 6.72 -0.21
C GLU A 158 12.94 7.88 0.71
N ILE A 159 13.23 7.60 1.98
CA ILE A 159 13.85 8.54 2.91
C ILE A 159 15.34 8.21 3.01
N PRO A 160 16.27 9.20 2.88
CA PRO A 160 17.70 8.94 2.96
C PRO A 160 18.13 8.17 4.21
N ALA A 161 17.50 8.45 5.36
CA ALA A 161 17.76 7.76 6.62
C ALA A 161 17.54 6.24 6.54
N ALA A 162 16.58 5.76 5.75
CA ALA A 162 16.31 4.33 5.59
C ALA A 162 17.39 3.58 4.80
N ALA A 163 18.22 4.30 4.03
CA ALA A 163 19.38 3.74 3.35
C ALA A 163 20.63 3.71 4.24
N LEU A 164 20.61 4.44 5.36
CA LEU A 164 21.71 4.50 6.32
C LEU A 164 21.54 3.38 7.36
N ARG A 165 22.68 2.81 7.79
CA ARG A 165 22.74 1.67 8.71
C ARG A 165 22.71 2.10 10.17
#